data_AF-A0AAV7PQI5-F1
#
_entry.id   AF-A0AAV7PQI5-F1
#
_cell.length_a   1.000
_cell.length_b   1.000
_cell.length_c   1.000
_cell.angle_alpha   90.00
_cell.angle_beta   90.00
_cell.angle_gamma   90.00
#
_symmetry.space_group_name_H-M   'P 1'
#
loop_
_entity.id
_entity.type
_entity.pdbx_description
1 polymer ?
#
loop_
_entity_poly.entity_id
_entity_poly.type
_entity_poly.pdbx_seq_one_letter_code
_entity_poly.pdbx_strand_id
1 'polypeptide(L)'
;MTAAPERNGARSAAGRIAVHREAISQLKVMAAQQTLSSPLTVPADPQALDVTDRILQEITSVGRRLEAMDLKITDLSAASASIRMDIACFSEKVVDLDQRLINVEDHIRMLPEHDGALRTLREKLTDVEDQSRRDNVCFFGIPERKEGTDIKAFLQSLLPELTGLTFSPPLEFQRVHMVGPPRSIS
;
A
#
# COMPACT_ATOMS: atom_id res chain seq x y z
N MET A 1 -35.77 -27.50 1.58
CA MET A 1 -36.87 -27.56 2.56
C MET A 1 -36.75 -26.33 3.45
N THR A 2 -37.43 -25.24 3.07
CA THR A 2 -37.37 -23.93 3.74
C THR A 2 -38.67 -23.74 4.52
N ALA A 3 -38.60 -23.88 5.84
CA ALA A 3 -39.72 -23.61 6.74
C ALA A 3 -39.59 -22.17 7.28
N ALA A 4 -40.58 -21.34 6.97
CA ALA A 4 -40.75 -20.01 7.54
C ALA A 4 -41.54 -20.09 8.86
N PRO A 5 -41.10 -19.43 9.94
CA PRO A 5 -41.98 -19.08 11.03
C PRO A 5 -42.35 -17.58 10.98
N GLU A 6 -43.22 -17.16 11.89
CA GLU A 6 -43.57 -15.75 12.19
C GLU A 6 -44.75 -15.13 11.43
N ARG A 7 -45.95 -15.65 11.71
CA ARG A 7 -47.21 -14.87 11.57
C ARG A 7 -48.00 -14.70 12.88
N ASN A 8 -47.51 -15.22 14.02
CA ASN A 8 -48.26 -15.23 15.29
C ASN A 8 -48.05 -13.99 16.18
N GLY A 9 -46.97 -13.22 16.02
CA GLY A 9 -46.71 -12.02 16.84
C GLY A 9 -47.60 -10.81 16.50
N ALA A 10 -47.94 -10.63 15.22
CA ALA A 10 -48.66 -9.44 14.75
C ALA A 10 -50.15 -9.41 15.17
N ARG A 11 -50.83 -10.57 15.23
CA ARG A 11 -52.23 -10.66 15.70
C ARG A 11 -52.37 -10.31 17.20
N SER A 12 -51.36 -10.64 18.01
CA SER A 12 -51.34 -10.34 19.45
C SER A 12 -51.04 -8.87 19.75
N ALA A 13 -50.22 -8.20 18.94
CA ALA A 13 -49.97 -6.76 19.08
C ALA A 13 -51.20 -5.91 18.69
N ALA A 14 -51.88 -6.26 17.58
CA ALA A 14 -53.08 -5.56 17.13
C ALA A 14 -54.25 -5.63 18.13
N GLY A 15 -54.46 -6.81 18.76
CA GLY A 15 -55.47 -6.96 19.81
C GLY A 15 -55.18 -6.12 21.06
N ARG A 16 -53.92 -6.02 21.48
CA ARG A 16 -53.52 -5.18 22.63
C ARG A 16 -53.70 -3.69 22.37
N ILE A 17 -53.41 -3.22 21.14
CA ILE A 17 -53.61 -1.82 20.75
C ILE A 17 -55.10 -1.45 20.72
N ALA A 18 -55.97 -2.35 20.24
CA ALA A 18 -57.41 -2.13 20.22
C ALA A 18 -58.00 -2.00 21.63
N VAL A 19 -57.58 -2.87 22.55
CA VAL A 19 -58.02 -2.83 23.96
C VAL A 19 -57.54 -1.54 24.66
N HIS A 20 -56.31 -1.09 24.40
CA HIS A 20 -55.81 0.18 24.95
C HIS A 20 -56.57 1.40 24.40
N ARG A 21 -56.95 1.39 23.12
CA ARG A 21 -57.73 2.48 22.52
C ARG A 21 -59.14 2.59 23.10
N GLU A 22 -59.76 1.45 23.39
CA GLU A 22 -61.06 1.40 24.05
C GLU A 22 -60.98 1.91 25.51
N ALA A 23 -59.95 1.48 26.27
CA ALA A 23 -59.72 1.96 27.63
C ALA A 23 -59.46 3.48 27.69
N ILE A 24 -58.72 4.04 26.72
CA ILE A 24 -58.48 5.49 26.62
C ILE A 24 -59.78 6.24 26.29
N SER A 25 -60.65 5.66 25.48
CA SER A 25 -61.94 6.25 25.13
C SER A 25 -62.90 6.26 26.33
N GLN A 26 -62.92 5.18 27.11
CA GLN A 26 -63.70 5.09 28.36
C GLN A 26 -63.19 6.08 29.42
N LEU A 27 -61.87 6.24 29.57
CA LEU A 27 -61.28 7.25 30.46
C LEU A 27 -61.66 8.69 30.07
N LYS A 28 -61.74 8.99 28.76
CA LYS A 28 -62.20 10.31 28.28
C LYS A 28 -63.67 10.58 28.60
N VAL A 29 -64.52 9.56 28.47
CA VAL A 29 -65.95 9.68 28.80
C VAL A 29 -66.17 9.85 30.30
N MET A 30 -65.40 9.15 31.14
CA MET A 30 -65.44 9.31 32.60
C MET A 30 -64.94 10.71 33.03
N ALA A 31 -63.88 11.23 32.40
CA ALA A 31 -63.37 12.58 32.67
C ALA A 31 -64.36 13.68 32.23
N ALA A 32 -65.11 13.45 31.14
CA ALA A 32 -66.13 14.39 30.67
C ALA A 32 -67.39 14.42 31.56
N GLN A 33 -67.72 13.35 32.27
CA GLN A 33 -68.88 13.30 33.17
C GLN A 33 -68.62 13.84 34.59
N GLN A 34 -67.35 14.03 34.98
CA GLN A 34 -66.97 14.55 36.30
C GLN A 34 -66.83 16.09 36.38
N THR A 35 -67.11 16.83 35.30
CA THR A 35 -66.97 18.31 35.26
C THR A 35 -68.32 19.05 35.34
N LEU A 36 -69.16 18.70 36.31
CA LEU A 36 -70.35 19.49 36.68
C LEU A 36 -70.42 19.68 38.21
N SER A 37 -69.51 20.50 38.76
CA SER A 37 -69.74 21.26 40.01
C SER A 37 -68.57 22.22 40.35
N SER A 38 -68.86 23.52 40.28
CA SER A 38 -68.24 24.68 40.96
C SER A 38 -66.79 25.13 40.62
N PRO A 39 -66.55 26.44 40.41
CA PRO A 39 -65.20 26.98 40.26
C PRO A 39 -64.53 27.14 41.63
N LEU A 40 -63.45 26.38 41.88
CA LEU A 40 -62.56 26.62 43.01
C LEU A 40 -61.81 27.94 42.75
N THR A 41 -62.20 29.01 43.43
CA THR A 41 -61.40 30.24 43.49
C THR A 41 -60.45 30.10 44.68
N VAL A 42 -59.20 29.72 44.41
CA VAL A 42 -58.12 29.72 45.40
C VAL A 42 -57.62 31.17 45.55
N PRO A 43 -57.57 31.75 46.76
CA PRO A 43 -56.99 33.07 46.95
C PRO A 43 -55.47 32.97 46.71
N ALA A 44 -54.98 33.63 45.67
CA ALA A 44 -53.58 33.63 45.29
C ALA A 44 -52.75 34.44 46.30
N ASP A 45 -51.84 33.78 47.00
CA ASP A 45 -50.79 34.43 47.79
C ASP A 45 -49.73 35.00 46.83
N PRO A 46 -49.53 36.34 46.77
CA PRO A 46 -48.61 36.96 45.82
C PRO A 46 -47.14 36.55 46.01
N GLN A 47 -46.75 36.02 47.18
CA GLN A 47 -45.40 35.49 47.41
C GLN A 47 -45.22 34.09 46.79
N ALA A 48 -46.29 33.29 46.71
CA ALA A 48 -46.25 31.95 46.13
C ALA A 48 -46.13 31.98 44.59
N LEU A 49 -46.71 33.02 43.95
CA LEU A 49 -46.62 33.25 42.50
C LEU A 49 -45.20 33.58 42.03
N ASP A 50 -44.45 34.40 42.78
CA ASP A 50 -43.07 34.80 42.44
C ASP A 50 -42.09 33.61 42.48
N VAL A 51 -42.23 32.74 43.50
CA VAL A 51 -41.40 31.54 43.63
C VAL A 51 -41.69 30.54 42.50
N THR A 52 -42.95 30.40 42.09
CA THR A 52 -43.32 29.53 40.96
C THR A 52 -42.78 30.05 39.62
N ASP A 53 -42.80 31.36 39.39
CA ASP A 53 -42.26 31.96 38.16
C ASP A 53 -40.74 31.81 38.09
N ARG A 54 -40.05 31.98 39.22
CA ARG A 54 -38.60 31.77 39.31
C ARG A 54 -38.19 30.32 39.06
N ILE A 55 -38.93 29.35 39.59
CA ILE A 55 -38.71 27.92 39.31
C ILE A 55 -38.94 27.64 37.82
N LEU A 56 -40.01 28.19 37.22
CA LEU A 56 -40.31 28.01 35.80
C LEU A 56 -39.19 28.58 34.91
N GLN A 57 -38.63 29.73 35.29
CA GLN A 57 -37.49 30.34 34.59
C GLN A 57 -36.23 29.46 34.65
N GLU A 58 -35.92 28.87 35.81
CA GLU A 58 -34.79 27.94 35.96
C GLU A 58 -35.01 26.65 35.16
N ILE A 59 -36.22 26.08 35.19
CA ILE A 59 -36.57 24.90 34.37
C ILE A 59 -36.38 25.21 32.87
N THR A 60 -36.81 26.39 32.43
CA THR A 60 -36.65 26.84 31.03
C THR A 60 -35.18 27.07 30.68
N SER A 61 -34.38 27.57 31.62
CA SER A 61 -32.92 27.73 31.47
C SER A 61 -32.22 26.38 31.36
N VAL A 62 -32.57 25.42 32.22
CA VAL A 62 -32.07 24.04 32.17
C VAL A 62 -32.46 23.36 30.88
N GLY A 63 -33.71 23.52 30.41
CA GLY A 63 -34.18 22.99 29.13
C GLY A 63 -33.33 23.46 27.95
N ARG A 64 -33.07 24.77 27.85
CA ARG A 64 -32.19 25.34 26.81
C ARG A 64 -30.75 24.80 26.89
N ARG A 65 -30.23 24.60 28.10
CA ARG A 65 -28.89 24.02 28.30
C ARG A 65 -28.84 22.55 27.86
N LEU A 66 -29.90 21.78 28.10
CA LEU A 66 -30.01 20.40 27.64
C LEU A 66 -30.06 20.32 26.11
N GLU A 67 -30.87 21.15 25.46
CA GLU A 67 -30.92 21.24 23.99
C GLU A 67 -29.54 21.58 23.39
N ALA A 68 -28.83 22.54 24.00
CA ALA A 68 -27.49 22.90 23.58
C ALA A 68 -26.46 21.77 23.80
N MET A 69 -26.63 20.95 24.85
CA MET A 69 -25.81 19.77 25.08
C MET A 69 -26.10 18.66 24.06
N ASP A 70 -27.37 18.43 23.72
CA ASP A 70 -27.76 17.44 22.71
C ASP A 70 -27.12 17.77 21.36
N LEU A 71 -27.13 19.03 20.94
CA LEU A 71 -26.45 19.47 19.71
C LEU A 71 -24.94 19.17 19.75
N LYS A 72 -24.26 19.49 20.86
CA LYS A 72 -22.83 19.18 21.02
C LYS A 72 -22.54 17.68 21.00
N ILE A 73 -23.43 16.87 21.58
CA ILE A 73 -23.32 15.40 21.55
C ILE A 73 -23.48 14.89 20.12
N THR A 74 -24.41 15.45 19.34
CA THR A 74 -24.56 15.08 17.93
C THR A 74 -23.32 15.45 17.10
N ASP A 75 -22.74 16.62 17.33
CA ASP A 75 -21.51 17.06 16.65
C ASP A 75 -20.32 16.16 17.00
N LEU A 76 -20.16 15.83 18.29
CA LEU A 76 -19.11 14.90 18.75
C LEU A 76 -19.31 13.50 18.17
N SER A 77 -20.56 13.04 18.06
CA SER A 77 -20.88 11.75 17.44
C SER A 77 -20.51 11.74 15.96
N ALA A 78 -20.78 12.82 15.22
CA ALA A 78 -20.39 12.98 13.83
C ALA A 78 -18.86 13.02 13.65
N ALA A 79 -18.16 13.80 14.48
CA ALA A 79 -16.70 13.85 14.47
C ALA A 79 -16.07 12.48 14.78
N SER A 80 -16.63 11.77 15.76
CA SER A 80 -16.20 10.40 16.11
C SER A 80 -16.43 9.42 14.95
N ALA A 81 -17.53 9.54 14.21
CA ALA A 81 -17.77 8.73 13.02
C ALA A 81 -16.74 9.01 11.90
N SER A 82 -16.39 10.27 11.68
CA SER A 82 -15.34 10.66 10.72
C SER A 82 -13.99 10.04 11.10
N ILE A 83 -13.58 10.16 12.36
CA ILE A 83 -12.31 9.59 12.84
C ILE A 83 -12.27 8.07 12.66
N ARG A 84 -13.38 7.37 12.94
CA ARG A 84 -13.46 5.92 12.70
C ARG A 84 -13.25 5.57 11.22
N MET A 85 -13.79 6.38 10.31
CA MET A 85 -13.62 6.19 8.87
C MET A 85 -12.17 6.43 8.44
N ASP A 86 -11.53 7.49 8.95
CA ASP A 86 -10.12 7.78 8.69
C ASP A 86 -9.21 6.67 9.21
N ILE A 87 -9.47 6.14 10.41
CA ILE A 87 -8.75 5.01 10.99
C ILE A 87 -8.88 3.77 10.10
N ALA A 88 -10.08 3.47 9.60
CA ALA A 88 -10.29 2.34 8.70
C ALA A 88 -9.49 2.51 7.39
N CYS A 89 -9.51 3.71 6.81
CA CYS A 89 -8.74 4.03 5.61
C CYS A 89 -7.22 3.91 5.85
N PHE A 90 -6.71 4.41 6.98
CA PHE A 90 -5.30 4.28 7.31
C PHE A 90 -4.90 2.84 7.58
N SER A 91 -5.76 2.04 8.23
CA SER A 91 -5.53 0.61 8.43
C SER A 91 -5.36 -0.12 7.10
N GLU A 92 -6.18 0.18 6.09
CA GLU A 92 -6.04 -0.40 4.75
C GLU A 92 -4.72 0.01 4.08
N LYS A 93 -4.35 1.29 4.17
CA LYS A 93 -3.08 1.78 3.61
C LYS A 93 -1.86 1.15 4.29
N VAL A 94 -1.92 0.90 5.60
CA VAL A 94 -0.84 0.22 6.32
C VAL A 94 -0.66 -1.19 5.78
N VAL A 95 -1.76 -1.93 5.56
CA VAL A 95 -1.69 -3.28 4.97
C VAL A 95 -1.09 -3.26 3.55
N ASP A 96 -1.46 -2.29 2.70
CA ASP A 96 -0.84 -2.12 1.37
C ASP A 96 0.66 -1.84 1.47
N LEU A 97 1.05 -0.92 2.35
CA LEU A 97 2.45 -0.58 2.57
C LEU A 97 3.26 -1.76 3.11
N ASP A 98 2.71 -2.54 4.03
CA ASP A 98 3.35 -3.74 4.55
C ASP A 98 3.55 -4.79 3.45
N GLN A 99 2.56 -5.00 2.58
CA GLN A 99 2.70 -5.92 1.45
C GLN A 99 3.76 -5.46 0.45
N ARG A 100 3.81 -4.15 0.16
CA ARG A 100 4.83 -3.55 -0.70
C ARG A 100 6.22 -3.64 -0.07
N LEU A 101 6.32 -3.47 1.24
CA LEU A 101 7.57 -3.60 1.99
C LEU A 101 8.09 -5.04 1.92
N ILE A 102 7.23 -6.04 2.17
CA ILE A 102 7.57 -7.47 2.03
C ILE A 102 8.14 -7.75 0.63
N ASN A 103 7.46 -7.27 -0.43
CA ASN A 103 7.94 -7.45 -1.79
C ASN A 103 9.32 -6.81 -2.00
N VAL A 104 9.54 -5.58 -1.51
CA VAL A 104 10.83 -4.90 -1.63
C VAL A 104 11.93 -5.64 -0.86
N GLU A 105 11.64 -6.10 0.35
CA GLU A 105 12.57 -6.90 1.15
C GLU A 105 12.99 -8.18 0.43
N ASP A 106 12.05 -8.88 -0.21
CA ASP A 106 12.35 -10.08 -0.97
C ASP A 106 13.24 -9.79 -2.19
N HIS A 107 12.99 -8.68 -2.90
CA HIS A 107 13.88 -8.27 -3.99
C HIS A 107 15.30 -7.96 -3.48
N ILE A 108 15.42 -7.29 -2.33
CA ILE A 108 16.71 -7.01 -1.70
C ILE A 108 17.42 -8.31 -1.28
N ARG A 109 16.68 -9.29 -0.75
CA ARG A 109 17.22 -10.61 -0.38
C ARG A 109 17.78 -11.38 -1.58
N MET A 110 17.23 -11.18 -2.78
CA MET A 110 17.68 -11.85 -4.02
C MET A 110 18.90 -11.19 -4.68
N LEU A 111 19.22 -9.92 -4.36
CA LEU A 111 20.34 -9.20 -4.98
C LEU A 111 21.71 -9.90 -4.83
N PRO A 112 22.08 -10.43 -3.64
CA PRO A 112 23.36 -11.13 -3.47
C PRO A 112 23.47 -12.39 -4.34
N GLU A 113 22.37 -13.10 -4.56
CA GLU A 113 22.35 -14.29 -5.41
C GLU A 113 22.60 -13.92 -6.87
N HIS A 114 21.95 -12.85 -7.36
CA HIS A 114 22.18 -12.32 -8.70
C HIS A 114 23.63 -11.84 -8.88
N ASP A 115 24.18 -11.13 -7.90
CA ASP A 115 25.58 -10.68 -7.93
C ASP A 115 26.57 -11.86 -7.94
N GLY A 116 26.27 -12.93 -7.20
CA GLY A 116 27.04 -14.17 -7.23
C GLY A 116 26.99 -14.85 -8.61
N ALA A 117 25.81 -14.91 -9.23
CA ALA A 117 25.62 -15.46 -10.57
C ALA A 117 26.37 -14.63 -11.63
N LEU A 118 26.30 -13.30 -11.54
CA LEU A 118 27.04 -12.40 -12.44
C LEU A 118 28.55 -12.53 -12.29
N ARG A 119 29.05 -12.70 -11.06
CA ARG A 119 30.48 -12.94 -10.82
C ARG A 119 30.93 -14.25 -11.45
N THR A 120 30.18 -15.33 -11.23
CA THR A 120 30.47 -16.64 -11.83
C THR A 120 30.45 -16.58 -13.35
N LEU A 121 29.48 -15.86 -13.92
CA LEU A 121 29.37 -15.72 -15.36
C LEU A 121 30.54 -14.91 -15.93
N ARG A 122 30.98 -13.85 -15.23
CA ARG A 122 32.16 -13.05 -15.60
C ARG A 122 33.44 -13.89 -15.55
N GLU A 123 33.63 -14.68 -14.50
CA GLU A 123 34.79 -15.58 -14.40
C GLU A 123 34.84 -16.57 -15.57
N LYS A 124 33.72 -17.22 -15.88
CA LYS A 124 33.63 -18.12 -17.03
C LYS A 124 33.88 -17.43 -18.37
N LEU A 125 33.44 -16.18 -18.51
CA LEU A 125 33.68 -15.41 -19.74
C LEU A 125 35.19 -15.14 -19.89
N THR A 126 35.85 -14.67 -18.83
CA THR A 126 37.30 -14.47 -18.82
C THR A 126 38.04 -15.76 -19.15
N ASP A 127 37.66 -16.88 -18.52
CA ASP A 127 38.28 -18.18 -18.76
C ASP A 127 38.19 -18.60 -20.23
N VAL A 128 37.03 -18.40 -20.86
CA VAL A 128 36.81 -18.71 -22.28
C VAL A 128 37.60 -17.76 -23.19
N GLU A 129 37.68 -16.47 -22.84
CA GLU A 129 38.48 -15.49 -23.59
C GLU A 129 39.98 -15.83 -23.54
N ASP A 130 40.49 -16.18 -22.36
CA ASP A 130 41.87 -16.58 -22.15
C ASP A 130 42.18 -17.88 -22.87
N GLN A 131 41.28 -18.87 -22.79
CA GLN A 131 41.43 -20.13 -23.52
C GLN A 131 41.43 -19.90 -25.04
N SER A 132 40.58 -19.00 -25.55
CA SER A 132 40.54 -18.65 -26.97
C SER A 132 41.80 -17.92 -27.44
N ARG A 133 42.51 -17.22 -26.54
CA ARG A 133 43.73 -16.46 -26.85
C ARG A 133 45.01 -17.20 -26.46
N ARG A 134 44.90 -18.37 -25.84
CA ARG A 134 46.03 -19.15 -25.32
C ARG A 134 47.11 -19.44 -26.36
N ASP A 135 46.70 -19.68 -27.61
CA ASP A 135 47.62 -19.99 -28.71
C ASP A 135 48.01 -18.74 -29.52
N ASN A 136 47.51 -17.56 -29.14
CA ASN A 136 47.83 -16.30 -29.79
C ASN A 136 49.05 -15.65 -29.14
N VAL A 137 50.10 -15.43 -29.93
CA VAL A 137 51.29 -14.67 -29.53
C VAL A 137 51.24 -13.29 -30.16
N CYS A 138 51.48 -12.24 -29.36
CA CYS A 138 51.54 -10.87 -29.83
C CYS A 138 52.99 -10.36 -29.80
N PHE A 139 53.48 -9.87 -30.94
CA PHE A 139 54.81 -9.29 -31.07
C PHE A 139 54.70 -7.76 -31.07
N PHE A 140 55.47 -7.11 -30.21
CA PHE A 140 55.54 -5.65 -30.11
C PHE A 140 56.90 -5.13 -30.58
N GLY A 141 56.93 -3.89 -31.08
CA GLY A 141 58.18 -3.23 -31.47
C GLY A 141 58.77 -3.68 -32.82
N ILE A 142 58.02 -4.41 -33.63
CA ILE A 142 58.39 -4.69 -35.02
C ILE A 142 58.16 -3.40 -35.83
N PRO A 143 59.20 -2.80 -36.43
CA PRO A 143 59.05 -1.58 -37.23
C PRO A 143 58.21 -1.88 -38.47
N GLU A 144 57.22 -1.02 -38.72
CA GLU A 144 56.35 -1.16 -39.88
C GLU A 144 57.16 -1.15 -41.18
N ARG A 145 56.75 -1.99 -42.15
CA ARG A 145 57.35 -2.15 -43.49
C ARG A 145 58.61 -3.02 -43.55
N LYS A 146 59.11 -3.54 -42.41
CA LYS A 146 60.20 -4.54 -42.43
C LYS A 146 59.74 -5.94 -42.85
N GLU A 147 58.44 -6.24 -42.78
CA GLU A 147 57.92 -7.58 -43.09
C GLU A 147 57.73 -7.86 -44.60
N GLY A 148 57.74 -6.81 -45.44
CA GLY A 148 57.43 -6.97 -46.87
C GLY A 148 55.97 -7.35 -47.14
N THR A 149 55.74 -8.21 -48.15
CA THR A 149 54.39 -8.59 -48.63
C THR A 149 53.79 -9.77 -47.85
N ASP A 150 54.62 -10.62 -47.23
CA ASP A 150 54.17 -11.82 -46.51
C ASP A 150 54.71 -11.86 -45.07
N ILE A 151 53.82 -11.56 -44.13
CA ILE A 151 54.11 -11.53 -42.68
C ILE A 151 54.48 -12.94 -42.16
N LYS A 152 53.92 -14.01 -42.75
CA LYS A 152 54.22 -15.39 -42.31
C LYS A 152 55.66 -15.74 -42.63
N ALA A 153 56.09 -15.50 -43.87
CA ALA A 153 57.47 -15.76 -44.29
C ALA A 153 58.48 -14.97 -43.46
N PHE A 154 58.18 -13.70 -43.17
CA PHE A 154 59.01 -12.86 -42.30
C PHE A 154 59.16 -13.43 -40.88
N LEU A 155 58.06 -13.88 -40.25
CA LEU A 155 58.13 -14.49 -38.92
C LEU A 155 58.87 -15.82 -38.92
N GLN A 156 58.77 -16.61 -39.98
CA GLN A 156 59.51 -17.88 -40.13
C GLN A 156 61.02 -17.67 -40.22
N SER A 157 61.50 -16.53 -40.73
CA SER A 157 62.93 -16.19 -40.72
C SER A 157 63.35 -15.48 -39.42
N LEU A 158 62.51 -14.58 -38.89
CA LEU A 158 62.85 -13.74 -37.73
C LEU A 158 62.92 -14.54 -36.44
N LEU A 159 62.01 -15.49 -36.22
CA LEU A 159 61.96 -16.23 -34.95
C LEU A 159 63.19 -17.11 -34.71
N PRO A 160 63.68 -17.91 -35.67
CA PRO A 160 64.95 -18.62 -35.53
C PRO A 160 66.13 -17.67 -35.28
N GLU A 161 66.18 -16.53 -35.97
CA GLU A 161 67.25 -15.53 -35.81
C GLU A 161 67.27 -14.93 -34.40
N LEU A 162 66.11 -14.56 -33.85
CA LEU A 162 66.01 -13.95 -32.53
C LEU A 162 66.18 -14.94 -31.38
N THR A 163 65.64 -16.15 -31.52
CA THR A 163 65.61 -17.13 -30.44
C THR A 163 66.82 -18.05 -30.43
N GLY A 164 67.55 -18.17 -31.55
CA GLY A 164 68.60 -19.15 -31.74
C GLY A 164 68.09 -20.60 -31.78
N LEU A 165 66.76 -20.79 -31.89
CA LEU A 165 66.13 -22.10 -31.91
C LEU A 165 65.92 -22.57 -33.35
N THR A 166 66.19 -23.85 -33.58
CA THR A 166 65.89 -24.53 -34.83
C THR A 166 64.54 -25.24 -34.70
N PHE A 167 63.54 -24.80 -35.45
CA PHE A 167 62.22 -25.43 -35.45
C PHE A 167 62.16 -26.52 -36.53
N SER A 168 61.93 -27.76 -36.11
CA SER A 168 61.72 -28.91 -37.00
C SER A 168 60.54 -29.74 -36.48
N PRO A 169 59.37 -29.73 -37.15
CA PRO A 169 59.06 -29.08 -38.43
C PRO A 169 59.04 -27.55 -38.37
N PRO A 170 59.03 -26.84 -39.53
CA PRO A 170 58.91 -25.39 -39.59
C PRO A 170 57.67 -24.88 -38.85
N LEU A 171 57.74 -23.67 -38.29
CA LEU A 171 56.61 -23.06 -37.59
C LEU A 171 55.40 -22.90 -38.52
N GLU A 172 54.28 -23.50 -38.11
CA GLU A 172 52.99 -23.36 -38.77
C GLU A 172 52.14 -22.31 -38.05
N PHE A 173 51.53 -21.42 -38.81
CA PHE A 173 50.66 -20.38 -38.28
C PHE A 173 49.24 -20.55 -38.81
N GLN A 174 48.29 -20.76 -37.89
CA GLN A 174 46.87 -20.79 -38.22
C GLN A 174 46.41 -19.45 -38.81
N ARG A 175 46.79 -18.33 -38.17
CA ARG A 175 46.47 -16.98 -38.63
C ARG A 175 47.57 -16.00 -38.20
N VAL A 176 47.93 -15.08 -39.08
CA VAL A 176 48.86 -13.98 -38.78
C VAL A 176 48.24 -12.68 -39.29
N HIS A 177 48.19 -11.66 -38.44
CA HIS A 177 47.64 -10.36 -38.79
C HIS A 177 48.23 -9.28 -37.88
N MET A 178 48.27 -8.05 -38.38
CA MET A 178 48.54 -6.87 -37.56
C MET A 178 47.27 -6.48 -36.79
N VAL A 179 47.45 -6.00 -35.56
CA VAL A 179 46.36 -5.49 -34.71
C VAL A 179 46.43 -3.97 -34.70
N GLY A 180 45.33 -3.30 -35.05
CA GLY A 180 45.25 -1.84 -35.10
C GLY A 180 44.47 -1.33 -36.31
N PRO A 181 44.18 -0.02 -36.39
CA PRO A 181 43.46 0.58 -37.51
C PRO A 181 44.20 0.32 -38.84
N PRO A 182 43.47 0.08 -39.95
CA PRO A 182 44.09 -0.04 -41.26
C PRO A 182 44.74 1.28 -41.69
N ARG A 183 45.89 1.17 -42.38
CA ARG A 183 46.73 2.30 -42.80
C ARG A 183 45.92 3.39 -43.52
N SER A 184 46.05 4.65 -43.11
CA SER A 184 45.80 5.76 -44.03
C SER A 184 46.97 5.83 -45.00
N ILE A 185 46.71 5.55 -46.27
CA ILE A 185 47.69 5.75 -47.34
C ILE A 185 47.85 7.27 -47.48
N SER A 186 49.01 7.82 -47.12
CA SER A 186 49.41 9.20 -47.38
C SER A 186 50.75 9.19 -48.08
#